data_AF-A0A6A3QRR5-F1
#
_entry.id   AF-A0A6A3QRR5-F1
#
_cell.length_a   1.000
_cell.length_b   1.000
_cell.length_c   1.000
_cell.angle_alpha   90.00
_cell.angle_beta   90.00
_cell.angle_gamma   90.00
#
_symmetry.space_group_name_H-M   'P 1'
#
loop_
_entity.id
_entity.type
_entity.pdbx_description
1 polymer ?
#
loop_
_entity_poly.entity_id
_entity_poly.type
_entity_poly.pdbx_seq_one_letter_code
_entity_poly.pdbx_strand_id
1 'polypeptide(L)' 'MAPKTVVAVERARALEASMPRRDDPPPAAQKSQVITNAGVDEGVPPELLQSENRQHLADRSRQEAP' A
#
# COMPACT_ATOMS: atom_id res chain seq x y z
N MET A 1 3.56 -22.46 43.20
CA MET A 1 3.38 -22.08 41.78
C MET A 1 4.24 -23.00 40.93
N ALA A 2 3.69 -23.65 39.91
CA ALA A 2 4.47 -24.55 39.05
C ALA A 2 5.41 -23.73 38.14
N PRO A 3 6.61 -24.22 37.80
CA PRO A 3 7.58 -23.49 36.95
C PRO A 3 6.98 -22.97 35.64
N LYS A 4 6.11 -23.76 35.01
CA LYS A 4 5.36 -23.39 33.80
C LYS A 4 4.47 -22.15 33.96
N THR A 5 3.94 -21.92 35.16
CA THR A 5 3.07 -20.77 35.46
C THR A 5 3.88 -19.50 35.64
N VAL A 6 5.09 -19.61 36.21
CA VAL A 6 6.00 -18.45 36.36
C VAL A 6 6.42 -17.93 34.98
N VAL A 7 6.80 -18.84 34.07
CA VAL A 7 7.17 -18.49 32.68
C VAL A 7 6.00 -17.83 31.95
N ALA A 8 4.79 -18.36 32.10
CA ALA A 8 3.60 -17.78 31.48
C ALA A 8 3.29 -16.37 32.01
N VAL A 9 3.45 -16.16 33.33
CA VAL A 9 3.22 -14.87 33.98
C VAL A 9 4.26 -13.84 33.56
N GLU A 10 5.54 -14.21 33.47
CA GLU A 10 6.59 -13.29 32.99
C GLU A 10 6.36 -12.90 31.53
N ARG A 11 5.98 -13.85 30.67
CA ARG A 11 5.67 -13.56 29.27
C ARG A 11 4.47 -12.62 29.12
N ALA A 12 3.43 -12.82 29.94
CA ALA A 12 2.26 -11.94 29.95
C ALA A 12 2.65 -10.51 30.40
N ARG A 13 3.49 -10.38 31.42
CA ARG A 13 3.98 -9.06 31.89
C ARG A 13 4.85 -8.36 30.85
N ALA A 14 5.72 -9.09 30.15
CA ALA A 14 6.55 -8.55 29.09
C ALA A 14 5.72 -8.05 27.90
N LEU A 15 4.68 -8.81 27.52
CA LEU A 15 3.73 -8.40 26.47
C LEU A 15 2.97 -7.13 26.85
N GLU A 16 2.44 -7.07 28.07
CA GLU A 16 1.75 -5.89 28.61
C GLU A 16 2.65 -4.65 28.64
N ALA A 17 3.94 -4.80 28.93
CA ALA A 17 4.90 -3.69 28.92
C ALA A 17 5.30 -3.23 27.51
N SER A 18 5.10 -4.07 26.49
CA SER A 18 5.43 -3.75 25.08
C SER A 18 4.30 -3.05 24.33
N MET A 19 3.07 -3.14 24.84
CA MET A 19 1.92 -2.51 24.21
C MET A 19 1.81 -1.04 24.66
N PRO A 20 1.52 -0.11 23.73
CA PRO A 20 1.27 1.27 24.08
C PRO A 20 0.04 1.36 25.02
N ARG A 21 0.17 2.10 26.12
CA ARG A 21 -0.93 2.35 27.05
C ARG A 21 -1.90 3.36 26.44
N ARG A 22 -3.16 3.34 26.92
CA ARG A 22 -4.18 4.30 26.46
C ARG A 22 -3.84 5.75 26.80
N ASP A 23 -3.03 5.95 27.84
CA ASP A 23 -2.58 7.26 28.30
C ASP A 23 -1.26 7.70 27.65
N ASP A 24 -0.58 6.82 26.90
CA ASP A 24 0.61 7.22 26.16
C ASP A 24 0.21 8.15 25.02
N PRO A 25 1.01 9.20 24.74
CA PRO A 25 0.75 10.06 23.60
C PRO A 25 0.72 9.22 22.32
N PRO A 26 -0.18 9.53 21.37
CA PRO A 26 -0.25 8.79 20.14
C PRO A 26 1.13 8.84 19.46
N PRO A 27 1.62 7.71 18.92
CA PRO A 27 2.89 7.71 18.21
C PRO A 27 2.82 8.76 17.11
N ALA A 28 3.91 9.52 16.94
CA ALA A 28 3.99 10.53 15.90
C ALA A 28 3.64 9.89 14.56
N ALA A 29 2.55 10.36 13.94
CA ALA A 29 2.10 9.82 12.67
C ALA A 29 3.21 10.01 11.64
N GLN A 30 3.77 8.89 11.16
CA GLN A 30 4.62 8.94 9.98
C GLN A 30 3.74 9.43 8.83
N LYS A 31 4.15 10.53 8.18
CA LYS A 31 3.42 11.07 7.04
C LYS A 31 3.29 9.97 6.00
N SER A 32 2.07 9.73 5.52
CA SER A 32 1.87 8.80 4.41
C SER A 32 2.74 9.25 3.26
N GLN A 33 3.72 8.43 2.90
CA GLN A 33 4.59 8.71 1.77
C GLN A 33 3.74 8.53 0.52
N VAL A 34 3.30 9.64 -0.08
CA VAL A 34 2.57 9.61 -1.34
C VAL A 34 3.57 9.20 -2.42
N ILE A 35 3.45 7.96 -2.90
CA ILE A 35 4.19 7.49 -4.08
C ILE A 35 3.34 7.88 -5.29
N THR A 36 3.54 9.10 -5.79
CA THR A 36 2.91 9.53 -7.04
C THR A 36 3.63 8.84 -8.20
N ASN A 37 2.87 8.17 -9.07
CA ASN A 37 3.37 7.65 -10.33
C ASN A 37 3.59 8.80 -11.32
N ALA A 38 4.60 9.64 -11.08
CA ALA A 38 5.01 10.66 -12.05
C ALA A 38 5.50 9.95 -13.33
N GLY A 39 4.81 10.18 -14.46
CA GLY A 39 5.15 9.59 -15.76
C GLY A 39 4.28 8.43 -16.25
N VAL A 40 3.22 8.03 -15.52
CA VAL A 40 2.26 7.01 -16.00
C VAL A 40 1.24 7.57 -17.01
N ASP A 41 1.17 8.89 -17.15
CA ASP A 41 0.18 9.57 -18.00
C ASP A 41 0.55 9.60 -19.50
N GLU A 42 1.75 9.17 -19.91
CA GLU A 42 2.10 9.10 -21.34
C GLU A 42 1.36 7.98 -22.10
N GLY A 43 0.50 7.21 -21.42
CA GLY A 43 -0.22 6.10 -22.02
C GLY A 43 0.72 4.94 -22.40
N VAL A 44 0.14 3.84 -22.86
CA VAL A 44 0.93 2.69 -23.34
C VAL A 44 1.34 2.96 -24.80
N PRO A 45 2.64 2.87 -25.14
CA PRO A 45 3.09 2.98 -26.53
C PRO A 45 2.31 2.02 -27.44
N PRO A 46 1.78 2.49 -28.58
CA PRO A 46 0.90 1.69 -29.43
C PRO A 46 1.59 0.43 -29.99
N GLU A 47 2.92 0.44 -30.12
CA GLU A 47 3.72 -0.71 -30.56
C GLU A 47 3.60 -1.91 -29.60
N LEU A 48 3.33 -1.65 -28.32
CA LEU A 48 3.14 -2.67 -27.29
C LEU A 48 1.70 -3.21 -27.23
N LEU A 49 0.75 -2.53 -27.88
CA LEU A 49 -0.64 -2.98 -27.92
C LEU A 49 -0.79 -4.15 -28.89
N GLN A 50 -1.73 -5.04 -28.58
CA GLN A 50 -2.17 -6.06 -29.55
C GLN A 50 -2.77 -5.39 -30.79
N SER A 51 -2.73 -6.07 -31.93
CA SER A 51 -3.18 -5.53 -33.23
C SER A 51 -4.61 -4.99 -33.18
N GLU A 52 -5.51 -5.73 -32.54
CA GLU A 52 -6.92 -5.34 -32.41
C GLU A 52 -7.08 -4.09 -31.54
N ASN A 53 -6.33 -3.98 -30.44
CA ASN A 53 -6.34 -2.80 -29.58
C ASN A 53 -5.74 -1.56 -30.27
N ARG A 54 -4.73 -1.74 -31.14
CA ARG A 54 -4.23 -0.65 -32.00
C ARG A 54 -5.29 -0.15 -32.97
N GLN A 55 -6.05 -1.06 -33.58
CA GLN A 55 -7.12 -0.69 -34.50
C GLN A 55 -8.22 0.10 -33.78
N HIS A 56 -8.66 -0.38 -32.62
CA HIS A 56 -9.63 0.34 -31.79
C HIS A 56 -9.15 1.74 -31.39
N LEU A 57 -7.87 1.87 -31.03
CA LEU A 57 -7.27 3.18 -30.70
C LEU A 57 -7.27 4.10 -31.93
N ALA A 58 -6.84 3.61 -33.10
CA ALA A 58 -6.82 4.39 -34.34
C ALA A 58 -8.23 4.84 -34.76
N ASP A 59 -9.23 3.96 -34.64
CA ASP A 59 -10.61 4.28 -35.00
C ASP A 59 -11.24 5.29 -34.02
N ARG A 60 -10.85 5.26 -32.75
CA ARG A 60 -11.25 6.29 -31.76
C ARG A 60 -10.59 7.63 -32.06
N SER A 61 -9.29 7.67 -32.32
CA SER A 61 -8.58 8.92 -32.65
C SER A 61 -9.10 9.60 -33.92
N ARG A 62 -9.60 8.82 -34.88
CA ARG A 62 -10.27 9.34 -36.09
C ARG A 62 -11.63 9.97 -35.82
N GLN A 63 -12.36 9.47 -34.81
CA GLN A 63 -13.65 10.02 -34.39
C GLN A 63 -13.50 11.28 -33.52
N GLU A 64 -12.36 11.42 -32.84
CA GLU A 64 -12.04 12.57 -31.99
C GLU A 64 -11.41 13.74 -32.78
N ALA A 65 -10.97 13.52 -34.02
CA ALA A 65 -10.50 14.58 -34.91
C ALA A 65 -11.71 15.35 -35.49
N PRO A 66 -11.74 16.71 -35.40
CA PRO A 66 -12.85 17.52 -35.89
C PRO A 66 -13.00 17.54 -37.42
#